data_AF-A0A933ARF0-F1
#
_entry.id   AF-A0A933ARF0-F1
#
_cell.length_a   1.000
_cell.length_b   1.000
_cell.length_c   1.000
_cell.angle_alpha   90.00
_cell.angle_beta   90.00
_cell.angle_gamma   90.00
#
_symmetry.space_group_name_H-M   'P 1'
#
loop_
_entity.id
_entity.type
_entity.pdbx_description
1 polymer ?
#
loop_
_entity_poly.entity_id
_entity_poly.type
_entity_poly.pdbx_seq_one_letter_code
_entity_poly.pdbx_strand_id
1 'polypeptide(L)' 'MIIDAHNHVYPEKIARLFKEKASGSASALVGLQPRTIPDLLSAMDQSGIEGAVFFCVARKEDAVINKEQRFHNTGL' A
#
# COMPACT_ATOMS: atom_id res chain seq x y z
N MET A 1 20.97 -13.58 -9.30
CA MET A 1 20.73 -12.21 -8.84
C MET A 1 19.44 -11.65 -9.41
N ILE A 2 18.32 -11.87 -8.72
CA ILE A 2 17.03 -11.22 -9.01
C ILE A 2 16.88 -10.02 -8.06
N ILE A 3 16.60 -8.84 -8.60
CA ILE A 3 16.37 -7.61 -7.84
C ILE A 3 14.98 -7.07 -8.13
N ASP A 4 14.20 -6.83 -7.09
CA ASP A 4 12.92 -6.13 -7.15
C ASP A 4 13.14 -4.63 -6.99
N ALA A 5 13.02 -3.87 -8.07
CA ALA A 5 13.26 -2.43 -8.05
C ALA A 5 12.07 -1.61 -7.52
N HIS A 6 10.89 -2.21 -7.34
CA HIS A 6 9.69 -1.46 -6.95
C HIS A 6 8.74 -2.31 -6.12
N ASN A 7 8.79 -2.11 -4.80
CA ASN A 7 7.84 -2.71 -3.89
C ASN A 7 7.37 -1.73 -2.82
N HIS A 8 6.14 -1.93 -2.33
CA HIS A 8 5.53 -1.10 -1.31
C HIS A 8 5.41 -1.86 0.00
N VAL A 9 5.83 -1.22 1.10
CA VAL A 9 5.72 -1.77 2.45
C VAL A 9 4.79 -0.94 3.30
N TYR A 10 3.92 -1.60 4.04
CA TYR A 10 3.03 -0.96 5.00
C TYR A 10 3.67 -1.04 6.39
N PRO A 11 4.01 0.10 7.02
CA PRO A 11 4.38 0.12 8.43
C PRO A 11 3.27 -0.52 9.26
N GLU A 12 3.61 -1.22 10.34
CA GLU A 12 2.65 -1.99 11.15
C GLU A 12 1.43 -1.18 11.58
N LYS A 13 1.64 0.08 12.01
CA LYS A 13 0.56 0.99 12.39
C LYS A 13 -0.43 1.23 11.25
N ILE A 14 0.05 1.37 10.02
CA ILE A 14 -0.78 1.58 8.83
C ILE A 14 -1.46 0.27 8.41
N ALA A 15 -0.73 -0.85 8.42
CA ALA A 15 -1.28 -2.17 8.14
C ALA A 15 -2.43 -2.52 9.09
N ARG A 16 -2.29 -2.19 10.39
CA ARG A 16 -3.34 -2.36 11.39
C ARG A 16 -4.56 -1.51 11.10
N LEU A 17 -4.39 -0.21 10.84
CA LEU A 17 -5.49 0.69 10.46
C LEU A 17 -6.21 0.22 9.20
N PHE A 18 -5.48 -0.36 8.25
CA PHE A 18 -6.05 -0.92 7.04
C PHE A 18 -6.95 -2.12 7.35
N LYS A 19 -6.50 -3.06 8.20
CA LYS A 19 -7.30 -4.20 8.66
C LYS A 19 -8.54 -3.75 9.44
N GLU A 20 -8.40 -2.78 10.33
CA GLU A 20 -9.49 -2.22 11.14
C GLU A 20 -10.55 -1.50 10.29
N LYS A 21 -10.17 -0.84 9.18
CA LYS A 21 -11.13 -0.18 8.28
C LYS A 21 -11.72 -1.11 7.23
N ALA A 22 -10.96 -2.12 6.80
CA ALA A 22 -11.42 -3.13 5.84
C ALA A 22 -12.54 -3.99 6.44
N SER A 23 -12.52 -4.27 7.75
CA SER A 23 -13.60 -5.00 8.43
C SER A 23 -14.95 -4.26 8.43
N GLY A 24 -14.95 -2.94 8.22
CA GLY A 24 -16.17 -2.12 8.16
C GLY A 24 -16.65 -1.75 6.75
N SER A 25 -15.88 -2.02 5.70
CA SER A 25 -16.20 -1.59 4.32
C SER A 25 -15.88 -2.68 3.30
N ALA A 26 -16.84 -3.58 3.08
CA ALA A 26 -16.67 -4.81 2.33
C ALA A 26 -16.41 -4.67 0.81
N SER A 27 -16.30 -3.46 0.22
CA SER A 27 -16.24 -3.33 -1.26
C SER A 27 -15.17 -2.43 -1.86
N ALA A 28 -14.44 -1.61 -1.09
CA ALA A 28 -13.45 -0.68 -1.68
C ALA A 28 -11.98 -1.15 -1.59
N LEU A 29 -11.70 -2.16 -0.75
CA LEU A 29 -10.33 -2.62 -0.46
C LEU A 29 -10.06 -4.07 -0.88
N VAL A 30 -11.02 -4.71 -1.57
CA VAL A 30 -10.91 -6.09 -2.05
C VAL A 30 -9.77 -6.16 -3.08
N GLY A 31 -8.62 -6.67 -2.65
CA GLY A 31 -7.41 -6.83 -3.48
C GLY A 31 -6.17 -6.13 -2.92
N LEU A 32 -6.31 -5.17 -2.02
CA LEU A 32 -5.18 -4.55 -1.33
C LEU A 32 -4.94 -5.28 0.00
N GLN A 33 -4.03 -6.24 0.00
CA GLN A 33 -3.52 -6.83 1.24
C GLN A 33 -2.29 -6.03 1.67
N PRO A 34 -2.32 -5.30 2.80
CA PRO A 34 -1.17 -4.56 3.27
C PRO A 34 -0.05 -5.54 3.64
N ARG A 35 1.08 -5.48 2.91
CA ARG A 35 2.26 -6.30 3.20
C ARG A 35 3.21 -5.58 4.15
N THR A 36 3.50 -6.21 5.27
CA THR A 36 4.50 -5.77 6.24
C THR A 36 5.90 -6.19 5.82
N ILE A 37 6.94 -5.74 6.54
CA ILE A 37 8.33 -6.16 6.28
C ILE A 37 8.46 -7.70 6.35
N PRO A 38 7.96 -8.39 7.39
CA PRO A 38 7.99 -9.86 7.44
C PRO A 38 7.33 -10.55 6.24
N ASP A 39 6.18 -10.04 5.78
CA ASP A 39 5.48 -10.61 4.62
C ASP A 39 6.33 -10.51 3.34
N LEU A 40 7.02 -9.38 3.17
CA LEU A 40 7.87 -9.12 2.00
C LEU A 40 9.14 -9.97 2.02
N LEU A 41 9.79 -10.12 3.18
CA LEU A 41 10.96 -10.98 3.32
C LEU A 41 10.62 -12.43 3.00
N SER A 42 9.49 -12.94 3.52
CA SER A 42 9.03 -14.30 3.20
C SER A 42 8.75 -14.47 1.70
N ALA A 43 8.17 -13.46 1.06
CA ALA A 43 7.91 -13.49 -0.38
C ALA A 43 9.20 -13.44 -1.21
N MET A 44 10.21 -12.70 -0.77
CA MET A 44 11.54 -12.66 -1.40
C MET A 44 12.21 -14.03 -1.35
N ASP A 45 12.20 -14.69 -0.18
CA ASP A 45 12.76 -16.03 -0.01
C ASP A 45 12.10 -17.06 -0.94
N GLN A 46 10.76 -17.04 -1.02
CA GLN A 46 10.00 -17.95 -1.89
C GLN A 46 10.23 -17.69 -3.38
N SER A 47 10.57 -16.46 -3.75
CA SER A 47 10.73 -16.02 -5.14
C SER A 47 12.19 -16.00 -5.61
N GLY A 48 13.15 -16.31 -4.72
CA GLY A 48 14.59 -16.20 -5.02
C GLY A 48 15.05 -14.76 -5.30
N ILE A 49 14.38 -13.76 -4.71
CA ILE A 49 14.75 -12.35 -4.83
C ILE A 49 15.88 -12.06 -3.83
N GLU A 50 17.02 -11.62 -4.32
CA GLU A 50 18.23 -11.37 -3.52
C GLU A 50 18.32 -9.93 -3.01
N GLY A 51 17.56 -9.01 -3.62
CA GLY A 51 17.50 -7.61 -3.18
C GLY A 51 16.21 -6.93 -3.61
N ALA A 52 15.72 -5.99 -2.81
CA ALA A 52 14.51 -5.24 -3.10
C ALA A 52 14.59 -3.78 -2.63
N VAL A 53 13.96 -2.88 -3.40
CA VAL A 53 13.76 -1.48 -3.01
C VAL A 53 12.34 -1.32 -2.48
N PHE A 54 12.23 -0.88 -1.23
CA PHE A 54 10.95 -0.70 -0.55
C PHE A 54 10.58 0.78 -0.38
N PHE A 55 9.35 1.10 -0.75
CA PHE A 55 8.73 2.40 -0.54
C PHE A 55 7.66 2.29 0.54
N CYS A 56 7.85 3.02 1.64
CA CYS A 56 6.87 3.05 2.73
C CYS A 56 5.55 3.69 2.29
N VAL A 57 4.45 2.96 2.46
CA VAL A 57 3.12 3.50 2.28
C VAL A 57 2.80 4.43 3.45
N ALA A 58 2.59 5.70 3.13
CA ALA A 58 2.15 6.70 4.10
C ALA A 58 0.63 6.86 4.04
N ARG A 59 0.02 7.15 5.18
CA ARG A 59 -1.36 7.63 5.22
C ARG A 59 -1.37 9.07 4.71
N LYS A 60 -2.16 9.35 3.67
CA LYS A 60 -2.54 10.72 3.32
C LYS A 60 -3.86 11.04 4.01
N GLU A 61 -3.83 11.94 4.99
CA GLU A 61 -5.00 12.23 5.83
C GLU A 61 -6.18 12.84 5.03
N ASP A 62 -5.88 13.54 3.93
CA ASP A 62 -6.87 14.22 3.07
C ASP A 62 -7.14 13.52 1.72
N ALA A 63 -6.82 12.23 1.57
CA ALA A 63 -7.03 11.51 0.29
C ALA A 63 -8.50 11.15 -0.01
N VAL A 64 -9.45 11.64 0.78
CA VAL A 64 -10.86 11.64 0.38
C VAL A 64 -11.01 12.71 -0.69
N ILE A 65 -10.83 12.32 -1.96
CA ILE A 65 -11.27 13.15 -3.09
C ILE A 65 -12.80 13.27 -2.94
N ASN A 66 -13.23 14.35 -2.29
CA ASN A 66 -14.61 14.78 -2.40
C ASN A 66 -14.82 15.03 -3.90
N LYS A 67 -15.82 14.38 -4.51
CA LYS A 67 -16.01 14.37 -5.97
C LYS A 67 -16.09 15.79 -6.57
N GLU A 68 -16.36 16.79 -5.74
CA GLU A 68 -16.43 18.22 -6.08
C GLU A 68 -15.06 18.86 -6.38
N GLN A 69 -13.92 18.33 -5.90
CA GLN A 69 -12.60 18.92 -6.15
C GLN A 69 -11.98 18.54 -7.51
N ARG A 70 -12.61 17.64 -8.29
CA ARG A 70 -12.08 17.22 -9.60
C ARG A 70 -12.12 18.29 -10.68
N PHE A 71 -12.93 19.34 -10.54
CA PHE A 71 -13.13 20.33 -11.61
C PHE A 71 -12.30 21.61 -11.46
N HIS A 72 -11.58 21.81 -10.34
CA HIS A 72 -10.81 23.04 -10.13
C HIS A 72 -9.30 22.91 -10.31
N ASN A 73 -8.78 21.71 -10.59
CA ASN A 73 -7.34 21.48 -10.70
C ASN A 73 -6.87 20.95 -12.08
N THR A 74 -7.67 21.15 -13.12
CA THR A 74 -7.15 21.16 -14.50
C THR A 74 -7.16 22.61 -14.96
N GLY A 75 -6.08 23.34 -14.68
CA GLY A 75 -5.78 24.61 -15.34
C GLY A 75 -5.36 24.38 -16.80
N LEU A 76 -6.25 23.76 -17.58
CA LEU A 76 -6.26 23.71 -19.04
C LEU A 76 -7.53 24.40 -19.53
#